data_AF-A0A183L932-F1
#
_entry.id   AF-A0A183L932-F1
#
_cell.length_a   1.000
_cell.length_b   1.000
_cell.length_c   1.000
_cell.angle_alpha   90.00
_cell.angle_beta   90.00
_cell.angle_gamma   90.00
#
_symmetry.space_group_name_H-M   'P 1'
#
loop_
_entity.id
_entity.type
_entity.pdbx_description
1 polymer ?
#
loop_
_entity_poly.entity_id
_entity_poly.type
_entity_poly.pdbx_seq_one_letter_code
_entity_poly.pdbx_strand_id
1 'polypeptide(L)'
;MGRTTSQKFNTAFLQDTNKLNKSKLVLSNNFQVFHDLLNGEGTTVESNWKEIKEAITSTCHEVLGHKKHHHKEWITVDTLDKIQERRNRKGNNQYQPNKSIKSQDTS
;
A
#
# COMPACT_ATOMS: atom_id res chain seq x y z
N MET A 1 -19.91 -4.43 11.38
CA MET A 1 -18.68 -5.18 11.01
C MET A 1 -17.65 -4.17 10.53
N GLY A 2 -16.78 -3.68 11.42
CA GLY A 2 -15.77 -2.66 11.11
C GLY A 2 -14.53 -3.30 10.51
N ARG A 3 -14.05 -2.78 9.38
CA ARG A 3 -12.89 -3.30 8.66
C ARG A 3 -11.62 -2.84 9.40
N THR A 4 -10.97 -3.71 10.17
CA THR A 4 -9.69 -3.41 10.84
C THR A 4 -8.59 -3.27 9.79
N THR A 5 -8.13 -2.04 9.54
CA THR A 5 -7.03 -1.80 8.61
C THR A 5 -5.72 -2.21 9.28
N SER A 6 -5.11 -3.30 8.83
CA SER A 6 -3.81 -3.73 9.35
C SER A 6 -2.74 -2.72 8.92
N GLN A 7 -2.21 -1.99 9.88
CA GLN A 7 -1.21 -0.95 9.66
C GLN A 7 0.20 -1.56 9.70
N LYS A 8 0.98 -1.36 8.63
CA LYS A 8 2.36 -1.85 8.54
C LYS A 8 3.35 -0.74 8.92
N PHE A 9 4.17 -1.03 9.90
CA PHE A 9 5.27 -0.16 10.34
C PHE A 9 6.55 -0.39 9.51
N ASN A 10 7.46 0.60 9.53
CA ASN A 10 8.73 0.50 8.83
C ASN A 10 9.69 -0.47 9.55
N THR A 11 10.01 -1.59 8.92
CA THR A 11 10.90 -2.62 9.47
C THR A 11 12.38 -2.20 9.50
N ALA A 12 12.78 -1.24 8.66
CA ALA A 12 14.17 -0.75 8.63
C ALA A 12 14.57 -0.10 9.97
N PHE A 13 13.59 0.40 10.74
CA PHE A 13 13.82 0.93 12.08
C PHE A 13 14.41 -0.12 13.03
N LEU A 14 14.04 -1.39 12.88
CA LEU A 14 14.48 -2.48 13.76
C LEU A 14 15.92 -2.94 13.46
N GLN A 15 16.50 -2.51 12.34
CA GLN A 15 17.88 -2.83 11.98
C GLN A 15 18.90 -1.91 12.66
N ASP A 16 18.48 -0.71 13.08
CA ASP A 16 19.33 0.22 13.80
C ASP A 16 19.26 -0.05 15.31
N THR A 17 20.28 -0.74 15.82
CA THR A 17 20.37 -1.13 17.24
C THR A 17 20.35 0.07 18.20
N ASN A 18 20.98 1.19 17.84
CA ASN A 18 21.01 2.38 18.68
C ASN A 18 19.63 3.04 18.75
N LYS A 19 18.94 3.11 17.61
CA LYS A 19 17.58 3.66 17.52
C LYS A 19 16.57 2.77 18.24
N LEU A 20 16.71 1.45 18.13
CA LEU A 20 15.89 0.47 18.83
C LEU A 20 16.05 0.62 20.35
N ASN A 21 17.28 0.68 20.86
CA ASN A 21 17.51 0.85 22.31
C ASN A 21 16.94 2.16 22.86
N LYS A 22 17.06 3.27 22.12
CA LYS A 22 16.40 4.55 22.48
C LYS A 22 14.88 4.41 22.52
N SER A 23 14.28 3.77 21.51
CA SER A 23 12.82 3.55 21.48
C SER A 23 12.33 2.69 22.63
N LYS A 24 13.10 1.67 23.03
CA LYS A 24 12.78 0.79 24.16
C LYS A 24 12.70 1.57 25.47
N LEU A 25 13.60 2.55 25.65
CA LEU A 25 13.61 3.42 26.84
C LEU A 25 12.38 4.35 26.86
N VAL A 26 12.07 5.00 25.73
CA VAL A 26 10.89 5.87 25.60
C VAL A 26 9.60 5.09 25.84
N LEU A 27 9.48 3.90 25.24
CA LEU A 27 8.29 3.06 25.40
C LEU A 27 8.15 2.58 26.86
N SER A 28 9.25 2.16 27.49
CA SER A 28 9.26 1.74 28.90
C SER A 28 8.80 2.86 29.84
N ASN A 29 9.25 4.09 29.59
CA ASN A 29 8.83 5.25 30.37
C ASN A 29 7.31 5.52 30.21
N ASN A 30 6.80 5.46 28.97
CA ASN A 30 5.37 5.65 28.72
C ASN A 30 4.51 4.54 29.35
N PHE A 31 4.99 3.28 29.34
CA PHE A 31 4.30 2.18 30.03
C PHE A 31 4.17 2.40 31.53
N GLN A 32 5.17 3.01 32.17
CA GLN A 32 5.09 3.37 33.59
C GLN A 32 3.97 4.39 33.83
N VAL A 33 3.91 5.44 32.99
CA VAL A 33 2.85 6.46 33.06
C VAL A 33 1.46 5.85 32.87
N PHE A 34 1.31 4.89 31.94
CA PHE A 34 0.03 4.20 31.74
C PHE A 34 -0.35 3.29 32.89
N HIS A 35 0.62 2.66 33.56
CA HIS A 35 0.37 1.85 34.74
C HIS A 35 -0.17 2.72 35.88
N ASP A 36 0.39 3.91 36.06
CA ASP A 36 -0.05 4.85 37.09
C ASP A 36 -1.46 5.39 36.75
N LEU A 37 -1.75 5.64 35.47
CA LEU A 37 -3.07 6.05 34.99
C LEU A 37 -4.14 4.95 35.16
N LEU A 38 -3.80 3.67 34.95
CA LEU A 38 -4.71 2.53 35.13
C LEU A 38 -5.13 2.33 36.59
N ASN A 39 -4.24 2.65 37.52
CA ASN A 39 -4.47 2.49 38.96
C ASN A 39 -5.11 3.74 39.61
N GLY A 40 -5.44 4.77 38.82
CA GLY A 40 -6.14 5.97 39.28
C GLY A 40 -7.62 5.69 39.61
N GLU A 41 -8.08 6.21 40.74
CA GLU A 41 -9.45 6.04 41.22
C GLU A 41 -10.40 7.06 40.55
N GLY A 42 -11.51 6.61 39.93
CA GLY A 42 -12.59 7.49 39.46
C GLY A 42 -12.94 7.48 37.96
N THR A 43 -12.17 6.79 37.11
CA THR A 43 -12.43 6.64 35.66
C THR A 43 -12.90 5.24 35.30
N THR A 44 -13.81 5.10 34.33
CA THR A 44 -14.28 3.76 33.92
C THR A 44 -13.15 2.99 33.22
N VAL A 45 -12.93 1.74 33.62
CA VAL A 45 -11.86 0.86 33.09
C VAL A 45 -11.86 0.80 31.55
N GLU A 46 -13.05 0.88 30.94
CA GLU A 46 -13.21 0.90 29.48
C GLU A 46 -12.63 2.15 28.82
N SER A 47 -12.81 3.32 29.43
CA SER A 47 -12.27 4.59 28.92
C SER A 47 -10.75 4.64 29.03
N ASN A 48 -10.18 4.22 30.17
CA ASN A 48 -8.73 4.10 30.36
C ASN A 48 -8.12 3.12 29.37
N TRP A 49 -8.75 1.96 29.16
CA TRP A 49 -8.29 0.97 28.20
C TRP A 49 -8.29 1.51 26.76
N LYS A 50 -9.26 2.36 26.40
CA LYS A 50 -9.30 3.02 25.10
C LYS A 50 -8.14 4.01 24.94
N GLU A 51 -7.91 4.86 25.93
CA GLU A 51 -6.83 5.85 25.92
C GLU A 51 -5.45 5.20 25.80
N ILE A 52 -5.22 4.09 26.51
CA ILE A 52 -3.96 3.35 26.44
C ILE A 52 -3.73 2.74 25.06
N LYS A 53 -4.75 2.14 24.45
CA LYS A 53 -4.63 1.63 23.07
C LYS A 53 -4.28 2.73 22.09
N GLU A 54 -4.90 3.90 22.20
CA GLU A 54 -4.62 5.06 21.35
C GLU A 54 -3.20 5.59 21.58
N ALA A 55 -2.75 5.70 22.83
CA ALA A 55 -1.44 6.22 23.17
C ALA A 55 -0.29 5.27 22.79
N ILE A 56 -0.47 3.95 22.95
CA ILE A 56 0.46 2.93 22.42
C ILE A 56 0.52 3.02 20.89
N THR A 57 -0.64 3.11 20.22
CA THR A 57 -0.70 3.21 18.76
C THR A 57 -0.01 4.47 18.27
N SER A 58 -0.20 5.60 18.95
CA SER A 58 0.45 6.88 18.64
C SER A 58 1.97 6.80 18.81
N THR A 59 2.45 6.25 19.93
CA THR A 59 3.89 6.10 20.20
C THR A 59 4.55 5.20 19.16
N CYS A 60 3.90 4.11 18.78
CA CYS A 60 4.38 3.22 17.71
C CYS A 60 4.46 3.94 16.36
N HIS A 61 3.52 4.83 16.03
CA HIS A 61 3.59 5.65 14.82
C HIS A 61 4.73 6.66 14.84
N GLU A 62 4.95 7.34 15.95
CA GLU A 62 6.02 8.33 16.09
C GLU A 62 7.40 7.68 16.02
N VAL A 63 7.57 6.56 16.72
CA VAL A 63 8.83 5.82 16.76
C VAL A 63 9.08 5.11 15.43
N LEU A 64 8.20 4.18 15.04
CA LEU A 64 8.46 3.27 13.93
C LEU A 64 8.12 3.89 12.57
N GLY A 65 7.20 4.85 12.54
CA GLY A 65 6.71 5.45 11.30
C GLY A 65 5.90 4.48 10.45
N HIS A 66 5.16 5.04 9.50
CA HIS A 66 4.41 4.23 8.53
C HIS A 66 5.37 3.63 7.51
N LYS A 67 5.12 2.38 7.11
CA LYS A 67 5.80 1.82 5.94
C LYS A 67 5.40 2.63 4.71
N LYS A 68 6.38 3.28 4.07
CA LYS A 68 6.14 3.92 2.78
C LYS A 68 5.77 2.84 1.76
N HIS A 69 4.59 2.97 1.19
CA HIS A 69 4.21 2.18 0.03
C HIS A 69 4.95 2.76 -1.18
N HIS A 70 6.01 2.10 -1.61
CA HIS A 70 6.62 2.42 -2.89
C HIS A 70 5.60 2.05 -3.98
N HIS A 71 4.92 3.07 -4.52
CA HIS A 71 4.14 2.89 -5.73
C HIS A 71 5.14 2.61 -6.85
N LYS A 72 5.07 1.41 -7.41
CA LYS A 72 5.77 1.09 -8.64
C LYS A 72 4.81 1.44 -9.75
N GLU A 73 5.15 2.39 -10.61
CA GLU A 73 4.40 2.59 -11.84
C GLU A 73 4.48 1.28 -12.64
N TRP A 74 3.35 0.59 -12.76
CA TRP A 74 3.29 -0.71 -13.43
C TRP A 74 3.30 -0.60 -14.95
N ILE A 75 3.19 0.61 -15.50
CA ILE A 75 3.05 0.84 -16.94
C ILE A 75 4.11 1.85 -17.37
N THR A 76 5.15 1.38 -18.04
CA THR A 76 6.10 2.25 -18.75
C THR A 76 5.51 2.66 -20.09
N VAL A 77 5.90 3.83 -20.60
CA VAL A 77 5.51 4.30 -21.95
C VAL A 77 5.86 3.26 -23.03
N ASP A 78 7.02 2.61 -22.92
CA ASP A 78 7.45 1.51 -23.80
C ASP A 78 6.48 0.31 -23.80
N THR A 79 5.88 -0.01 -22.65
CA THR A 79 4.86 -1.07 -22.56
C THR A 79 3.57 -0.65 -23.27
N LEU A 80 3.18 0.62 -23.16
CA LEU A 80 2.00 1.18 -23.81
C LEU A 80 2.17 1.20 -25.35
N ASP A 81 3.34 1.60 -25.83
CA ASP A 81 3.68 1.62 -27.26
C ASP A 81 3.61 0.22 -27.87
N LYS A 82 4.16 -0.79 -27.18
CA LYS A 82 4.09 -2.21 -27.60
C LYS A 82 2.65 -2.75 -27.65
N ILE A 83 1.77 -2.29 -26.75
CA ILE A 83 0.35 -2.67 -26.77
C ILE A 83 -0.35 -2.03 -27.97
N GLN A 84 -0.05 -0.76 -28.26
CA GLN A 84 -0.62 -0.03 -29.39
C GLN A 84 -0.16 -0.59 -30.73
N GLU A 85 1.13 -0.93 -30.88
CA GLU A 85 1.69 -1.55 -32.08
C GLU A 85 1.01 -2.89 -32.40
N ARG A 86 0.78 -3.73 -31.38
CA ARG A 86 0.05 -5.00 -31.52
C ARG A 86 -1.41 -4.79 -31.95
N ARG A 87 -2.05 -3.70 -31.52
CA ARG A 87 -3.42 -3.35 -31.89
C ARG A 87 -3.50 -2.93 -33.37
N ASN A 88 -2.55 -2.12 -33.82
CA ASN A 88 -2.47 -1.66 -35.21
C ASN A 88 -2.19 -2.81 -36.18
N ARG A 89 -1.33 -3.77 -35.79
CA ARG A 89 -1.08 -4.97 -36.61
C ARG A 89 -2.31 -5.84 -36.81
N LYS A 90 -3.21 -5.91 -35.82
CA LYS A 90 -4.50 -6.63 -35.96
C LYS A 90 -5.50 -5.89 -36.84
N GLY A 91 -5.42 -4.55 -36.90
CA GLY A 91 -6.33 -3.71 -37.70
C GLY A 91 -6.03 -3.64 -39.20
N ASN A 92 -4.80 -3.97 -39.63
CA ASN A 92 -4.38 -3.92 -41.04
C ASN A 92 -4.62 -5.22 -41.84
N ASN A 93 -5.03 -6.31 -41.19
CA ASN A 93 -5.36 -7.58 -41.86
C ASN A 93 -6.85 -7.65 -42.27
N GLN A 94 -7.48 -6.52 -42.59
CA GLN A 94 -8.85 -6.51 -43.09
C GLN A 94 -8.83 -6.85 -44.58
N TYR A 95 -9.20 -8.10 -44.87
CA TYR A 95 -9.58 -8.70 -46.15
C TYR A 95 -9.75 -7.74 -47.34
N GLN A 96 -8.97 -7.96 -48.41
CA GLN A 96 -9.31 -7.46 -49.75
C GLN A 96 -10.07 -8.55 -50.54
N PRO A 97 -11.32 -8.32 -50.97
CA PRO A 97 -12.04 -9.28 -51.82
C PRO A 97 -11.43 -9.29 -53.23
N ASN A 98 -11.09 -10.49 -53.73
CA ASN A 98 -10.66 -10.71 -55.11
C ASN A 98 -11.71 -10.18 -56.10
N LYS A 99 -11.34 -9.21 -56.95
CA LYS A 99 -12.18 -8.79 -58.09
C LYS A 99 -12.09 -9.88 -59.16
N SER A 100 -13.18 -10.60 -59.40
CA SER A 100 -13.29 -11.56 -60.49
C SER A 100 -13.20 -10.84 -61.84
N ILE A 101 -12.29 -11.30 -62.70
CA ILE A 101 -12.21 -10.87 -64.10
C ILE A 101 -13.34 -11.57 -64.85
N LYS A 102 -14.33 -10.81 -65.33
CA LYS A 102 -15.36 -11.29 -66.26
C LYS A 102 -14.73 -11.34 -67.65
N SER A 103 -14.53 -12.53 -68.21
CA SER A 103 -14.22 -12.70 -69.62
C SER A 103 -15.46 -12.35 -70.45
N GLN A 104 -15.30 -11.40 -71.38
CA GLN A 104 -16.31 -11.13 -72.40
C GLN A 104 -16.13 -12.16 -73.53
N ASP A 105 -17.17 -12.95 -73.76
CA ASP A 105 -17.30 -13.74 -74.98
C ASP A 105 -17.52 -12.78 -76.15
N THR A 106 -16.65 -12.85 -77.16
CA THR A 106 -16.90 -12.25 -78.47
C THR A 106 -16.67 -13.28 -79.57
N SER A 107 -17.81 -13.61 -80.19
CA SER A 107 -18.09 -14.18 -81.53
C SER A 107 -17.64 -15.59 -81.89
#